data_AF-A0A8B8L5Z8-F1
#
_entry.id   AF-A0A8B8L5Z8-F1
#
_cell.length_a   1.000
_cell.length_b   1.000
_cell.length_c   1.000
_cell.angle_alpha   90.00
_cell.angle_beta   90.00
_cell.angle_gamma   90.00
#
_symmetry.space_group_name_H-M   'P 1'
#
loop_
_entity.id
_entity.type
_entity.pdbx_description
1 polymer ?
#
loop_
_entity_poly.entity_id
_entity_poly.type
_entity_poly.pdbx_seq_one_letter_code
_entity_poly.pdbx_strand_id
1 'polypeptide(L)'
;MCSSSLCSLQTLPPISYATTLNRRQKLPLPAHHSIAGARRRTLYVECAERNSRSSTRSTDDYHATLKALNSKGRFPRKSLGQHYMLNSDINEQLAGAAGVEEGDVVLEIGPGTGSLTNVLLNSGAFVLAVEKDKHMAALVNERFSSTGKLKVLTEDIVKCHVRSHMSSFVGSIKETDPETRNAKVVANIPFNISTDVIKLLLPMGDIFSEVVLLLQEETAMRLVESSLRTPEYRPINVFVNFYSDPEYKFKVPRTNFFPQPNVDAAVVSFKLKLPSEYPQVSCSKSFFSMVNSAFNEKRKMLRKSLQHISASLEIEEALTSIGLLATSRPEELTLDDFVKLHNLIAKE
;
A
#
# COMPACT_ATOMS: atom_id res chain seq x y z
N MET A 1 -51.36 -11.76 45.58
CA MET A 1 -52.72 -11.19 45.47
C MET A 1 -52.67 -10.00 44.53
N CYS A 2 -53.39 -10.10 43.42
CA CYS A 2 -53.45 -9.12 42.33
C CYS A 2 -54.49 -8.02 42.60
N SER A 3 -54.26 -6.83 42.05
CA SER A 3 -55.28 -5.87 41.55
C SER A 3 -54.56 -5.00 40.50
N SER A 4 -54.69 -5.19 39.19
CA SER A 4 -55.76 -4.83 38.24
C SER A 4 -56.14 -3.34 38.18
N SER A 5 -55.71 -2.67 37.11
CA SER A 5 -56.44 -1.58 36.45
C SER A 5 -56.07 -1.53 34.97
N LEU A 6 -57.11 -1.55 34.15
CA LEU A 6 -57.15 -1.71 32.69
C LEU A 6 -56.82 -0.41 31.96
N CYS A 7 -56.21 -0.51 30.77
CA CYS A 7 -56.35 0.48 29.71
C CYS A 7 -56.49 -0.23 28.35
N SER A 8 -57.53 0.15 27.62
CA SER A 8 -58.12 -0.55 26.47
C SER A 8 -57.30 -0.43 25.20
N LEU A 9 -57.12 -1.58 24.53
CA LEU A 9 -56.66 -1.71 23.15
C LEU A 9 -57.83 -1.41 22.18
N GLN A 10 -57.63 -0.50 21.23
CA GLN A 10 -58.49 -0.37 20.05
C GLN A 10 -57.78 -0.96 18.83
N THR A 11 -58.51 -1.80 18.12
CA THR A 11 -58.15 -2.56 16.93
C THR A 11 -58.36 -1.73 15.65
N LEU A 12 -57.42 -1.83 14.70
CA LEU A 12 -57.58 -1.33 13.33
C LEU A 12 -57.73 -2.50 12.34
N PRO A 13 -58.57 -2.39 11.30
CA PRO A 13 -58.89 -3.48 10.37
C PRO A 13 -57.85 -3.64 9.23
N PRO A 14 -57.86 -4.78 8.49
CA PRO A 14 -56.80 -5.16 7.57
C PRO A 14 -57.00 -4.57 6.16
N ILE A 15 -55.92 -4.26 5.45
CA ILE A 15 -55.95 -3.88 4.04
C ILE A 15 -55.18 -4.91 3.21
N SER A 16 -55.88 -5.43 2.20
CA SER A 16 -55.55 -6.53 1.30
C SER A 16 -54.49 -6.16 0.26
N TYR A 17 -53.70 -7.17 -0.12
CA TYR A 17 -52.86 -7.20 -1.32
C TYR A 17 -53.72 -7.27 -2.59
N ALA A 18 -53.29 -6.57 -3.65
CA ALA A 18 -53.71 -6.83 -5.02
C ALA A 18 -52.56 -6.54 -6.00
N THR A 19 -52.17 -7.58 -6.72
CA THR A 19 -51.20 -7.67 -7.81
C THR A 19 -51.76 -7.03 -9.08
N THR A 20 -50.99 -6.22 -9.80
CA THR A 20 -51.24 -5.95 -11.22
C THR A 20 -49.93 -5.76 -12.00
N LEU A 21 -49.69 -6.71 -12.90
CA LEU A 21 -48.74 -6.62 -14.00
C LEU A 21 -49.12 -5.44 -14.91
N ASN A 22 -48.14 -4.65 -15.35
CA ASN A 22 -48.35 -3.82 -16.53
C ASN A 22 -47.14 -3.79 -17.47
N ARG A 23 -47.44 -4.25 -18.69
CA ARG A 23 -46.58 -4.51 -19.85
C ARG A 23 -46.42 -3.19 -20.62
N ARG A 24 -45.21 -2.61 -20.66
CA ARG A 24 -44.94 -1.40 -21.46
C ARG A 24 -44.78 -1.76 -22.95
N GLN A 25 -45.69 -1.28 -23.78
CA GLN A 25 -45.54 -1.21 -25.23
C GLN A 25 -44.95 0.15 -25.65
N LYS A 26 -44.08 0.09 -26.67
CA LYS A 26 -43.34 1.19 -27.32
C LYS A 26 -44.24 2.07 -28.19
N LEU A 27 -43.90 3.36 -28.33
CA LEU A 27 -44.19 4.21 -29.48
C LEU A 27 -43.02 5.20 -29.72
N PRO A 28 -42.80 5.69 -30.96
CA PRO A 28 -41.49 6.06 -31.50
C PRO A 28 -41.11 7.54 -31.33
N LEU A 29 -39.80 7.81 -31.42
CA LEU A 29 -39.20 9.16 -31.40
C LEU A 29 -39.03 9.73 -32.82
N PRO A 30 -39.18 11.06 -33.01
CA PRO A 30 -39.02 11.72 -34.31
C PRO A 30 -37.55 12.08 -34.61
N ALA A 31 -37.24 12.11 -35.91
CA ALA A 31 -35.95 12.53 -36.45
C ALA A 31 -35.82 14.07 -36.49
N HIS A 32 -34.63 14.60 -36.18
CA HIS A 32 -34.26 15.96 -36.57
C HIS A 32 -32.79 16.09 -36.98
N HIS A 33 -32.62 16.99 -37.93
CA HIS A 33 -31.46 17.34 -38.71
C HIS A 33 -30.26 17.91 -37.93
N SER A 34 -29.11 17.72 -38.57
CA SER A 34 -27.77 18.26 -38.36
C SER A 34 -27.67 19.80 -38.36
N ILE A 35 -26.69 20.35 -37.62
CA ILE A 35 -25.60 21.24 -38.13
C ILE A 35 -24.60 21.62 -37.00
N ALA A 36 -23.33 21.33 -37.28
CA ALA A 36 -22.04 21.98 -36.94
C ALA A 36 -21.65 22.41 -35.50
N GLY A 37 -20.44 21.96 -35.09
CA GLY A 37 -19.47 22.83 -34.39
C GLY A 37 -18.56 22.16 -33.34
N ALA A 38 -17.24 22.17 -33.60
CA ALA A 38 -16.12 21.93 -32.67
C ALA A 38 -15.82 20.48 -32.21
N ARG A 39 -15.01 19.77 -33.01
CA ARG A 39 -14.30 18.53 -32.64
C ARG A 39 -13.24 18.80 -31.56
N ARG A 40 -13.45 18.32 -30.33
CA ARG A 40 -12.36 17.94 -29.41
C ARG A 40 -11.98 16.49 -29.73
N ARG A 41 -10.77 16.27 -30.23
CA ARG A 41 -10.19 14.94 -30.47
C ARG A 41 -9.89 14.29 -29.11
N THR A 42 -10.72 13.36 -28.68
CA THR A 42 -10.34 12.36 -27.70
C THR A 42 -9.47 11.34 -28.43
N LEU A 43 -8.16 11.33 -28.14
CA LEU A 43 -7.25 10.30 -28.63
C LEU A 43 -7.59 9.00 -27.88
N TYR A 44 -8.43 8.16 -28.47
CA TYR A 44 -8.42 6.74 -28.17
C TYR A 44 -7.09 6.20 -28.70
N VAL A 45 -6.24 5.70 -27.80
CA VAL A 45 -5.13 4.84 -28.22
C VAL A 45 -5.77 3.52 -28.64
N GLU A 46 -5.95 3.36 -29.95
CA GLU A 46 -6.19 2.06 -30.57
C GLU A 46 -5.01 1.15 -30.19
N CYS A 47 -5.31 0.09 -29.43
CA CYS A 47 -4.41 -1.04 -29.27
C CYS A 47 -4.20 -1.65 -30.67
N ALA A 48 -3.10 -1.25 -31.32
CA ALA A 48 -2.63 -1.91 -32.52
C ALA A 48 -2.47 -3.40 -32.23
N GLU A 49 -3.20 -4.24 -32.99
CA GLU A 49 -3.01 -5.67 -33.06
C GLU A 49 -1.55 -5.97 -33.39
N ARG A 50 -0.76 -6.28 -32.35
CA ARG A 50 0.59 -6.80 -32.54
C ARG A 50 0.48 -8.30 -32.72
N ASN A 51 0.73 -8.71 -33.95
CA ASN A 51 1.07 -10.05 -34.42
C ASN A 51 1.44 -11.03 -33.30
N SER A 52 0.66 -12.11 -33.25
CA SER A 52 0.93 -13.32 -32.49
C SER A 52 2.27 -13.94 -32.93
N ARG A 53 3.37 -13.47 -32.33
CA ARG A 53 4.58 -14.28 -32.23
C ARG A 53 4.40 -15.22 -31.06
N SER A 54 4.11 -16.47 -31.41
CA SER A 54 4.24 -17.65 -30.56
C SER A 54 5.62 -17.64 -29.90
N SER A 55 5.69 -17.10 -28.67
CA SER A 55 6.69 -17.51 -27.70
C SER A 55 6.02 -18.56 -26.84
N THR A 56 6.63 -19.73 -26.75
CA THR A 56 6.31 -20.74 -25.75
C THR A 56 6.40 -20.11 -24.37
N ARG A 57 5.26 -19.63 -23.84
CA ARG A 57 5.12 -19.22 -22.43
C ARG A 57 5.59 -20.41 -21.60
N SER A 58 6.65 -20.25 -20.82
CA SER A 58 7.17 -21.31 -19.97
C SER A 58 6.10 -21.66 -18.93
N THR A 59 5.31 -22.68 -19.23
CA THR A 59 4.39 -23.28 -18.29
C THR A 59 5.19 -23.80 -17.09
N ASP A 60 5.02 -23.13 -15.96
CA ASP A 60 5.00 -23.72 -14.62
C ASP A 60 6.28 -24.21 -13.95
N ASP A 61 7.31 -23.38 -13.94
CA ASP A 61 8.41 -23.51 -12.97
C ASP A 61 7.91 -23.26 -11.51
N TYR A 62 6.83 -22.50 -11.35
CA TYR A 62 6.22 -22.18 -10.07
C TYR A 62 5.44 -23.36 -9.44
N HIS A 63 4.52 -23.97 -10.19
CA HIS A 63 3.81 -25.17 -9.72
C HIS A 63 4.79 -26.34 -9.49
N ALA A 64 5.85 -26.42 -10.29
CA ALA A 64 6.96 -27.35 -10.06
C ALA A 64 7.69 -27.05 -8.74
N THR A 65 7.97 -25.77 -8.43
CA THR A 65 8.64 -25.38 -7.18
C THR A 65 7.78 -25.68 -5.94
N LEU A 66 6.49 -25.37 -5.96
CA LEU A 66 5.57 -25.73 -4.86
C LEU A 66 5.42 -27.25 -4.71
N LYS A 67 5.33 -27.97 -5.82
CA LYS A 67 5.28 -29.44 -5.82
C LYS A 67 6.57 -30.03 -5.27
N ALA A 68 7.72 -29.47 -5.61
CA ALA A 68 9.02 -29.87 -5.09
C ALA A 68 9.14 -29.60 -3.58
N LEU A 69 8.69 -28.44 -3.09
CA LEU A 69 8.65 -28.13 -1.67
C LEU A 69 7.79 -29.12 -0.88
N ASN A 70 6.58 -29.40 -1.37
CA ASN A 70 5.69 -30.40 -0.77
C ASN A 70 6.31 -31.81 -0.79
N SER A 71 6.97 -32.21 -1.89
CA SER A 71 7.62 -33.54 -2.01
C SER A 71 8.78 -33.75 -1.02
N LYS A 72 9.42 -32.65 -0.58
CA LYS A 72 10.48 -32.65 0.44
C LYS A 72 9.92 -32.50 1.87
N GLY A 73 8.60 -32.61 2.05
CA GLY A 73 7.93 -32.48 3.36
C GLY A 73 7.97 -31.06 3.93
N ARG A 74 8.17 -30.04 3.09
CA ARG A 74 8.24 -28.64 3.53
C ARG A 74 6.94 -27.93 3.22
N PHE A 75 6.31 -27.44 4.28
CA PHE A 75 5.05 -26.72 4.21
C PHE A 75 5.23 -25.23 4.50
N PRO A 76 4.40 -24.36 3.91
CA PRO A 76 4.35 -22.94 4.24
C PRO A 76 4.21 -22.72 5.76
N ARG A 77 5.10 -21.91 6.33
CA ARG A 77 5.13 -21.63 7.76
C ARG A 77 4.15 -20.52 8.09
N LYS A 78 3.03 -20.89 8.74
CA LYS A 78 2.04 -19.92 9.24
C LYS A 78 2.65 -18.86 10.16
N SER A 79 3.63 -19.23 10.99
CA SER A 79 4.32 -18.30 11.90
C SER A 79 5.15 -17.23 11.18
N LEU A 80 5.51 -17.45 9.91
CA LEU A 80 6.22 -16.49 9.06
C LEU A 80 5.27 -15.76 8.09
N GLY A 81 3.96 -16.03 8.14
CA GLY A 81 2.99 -15.42 7.23
C GLY A 81 3.19 -15.78 5.76
N GLN A 82 3.77 -16.95 5.46
CA GLN A 82 4.09 -17.34 4.09
C GLN A 82 2.83 -17.62 3.26
N HIS A 83 2.59 -16.75 2.27
CA HIS A 83 1.58 -16.89 1.23
C HIS A 83 2.25 -16.68 -0.13
N TYR A 84 2.37 -17.74 -0.93
CA TYR A 84 3.07 -17.70 -2.20
C TYR A 84 2.12 -17.28 -3.33
N MET A 85 2.52 -16.31 -4.15
CA MET A 85 1.78 -15.87 -5.33
C MET A 85 1.76 -16.95 -6.40
N LEU A 86 0.56 -17.43 -6.78
CA LEU A 86 0.31 -18.48 -7.78
C LEU A 86 0.30 -17.96 -9.22
N ASN A 87 0.12 -16.66 -9.42
CA ASN A 87 -0.14 -16.05 -10.72
C ASN A 87 0.99 -15.10 -11.11
N SER A 88 1.72 -15.46 -12.17
CA SER A 88 2.84 -14.67 -12.71
C SER A 88 2.41 -13.30 -13.22
N ASP A 89 1.20 -13.18 -13.76
CA ASP A 89 0.71 -11.93 -14.35
C ASP A 89 0.57 -10.84 -13.27
N ILE A 90 0.30 -11.22 -12.01
CA ILE A 90 0.29 -10.27 -10.89
C ILE A 90 1.70 -9.81 -10.54
N ASN A 91 2.71 -10.69 -10.60
CA ASN A 91 4.11 -10.30 -10.38
C ASN A 91 4.60 -9.35 -11.49
N GLU A 92 4.22 -9.59 -12.74
CA GLU A 92 4.48 -8.67 -13.86
C GLU A 92 3.83 -7.31 -13.64
N GLN A 93 2.57 -7.29 -13.20
CA GLN A 93 1.89 -6.04 -12.85
C GLN A 93 2.54 -5.33 -11.64
N LEU A 94 3.09 -6.08 -10.67
CA LEU A 94 3.80 -5.52 -9.52
C LEU A 94 5.09 -4.82 -9.95
N ALA A 95 5.90 -5.48 -10.79
CA ALA A 95 7.11 -4.90 -11.37
C ALA A 95 6.79 -3.72 -12.30
N GLY A 96 5.71 -3.82 -13.08
CA GLY A 96 5.22 -2.76 -13.95
C GLY A 96 4.72 -1.54 -13.18
N ALA A 97 4.05 -1.73 -12.03
CA ALA A 97 3.62 -0.63 -11.18
C ALA A 97 4.78 0.15 -10.57
N ALA A 98 5.93 -0.49 -10.36
CA ALA A 98 7.18 0.16 -9.96
C ALA A 98 7.97 0.73 -11.14
N GLY A 99 7.49 0.51 -12.37
CA GLY A 99 8.18 0.88 -13.61
C GLY A 99 9.58 0.29 -13.68
N VAL A 100 9.78 -0.98 -13.29
CA VAL A 100 11.10 -1.63 -13.32
C VAL A 100 11.58 -1.77 -14.76
N GLU A 101 12.78 -1.25 -15.02
CA GLU A 101 13.46 -1.28 -16.31
C GLU A 101 14.79 -2.01 -16.23
N GLU A 102 15.39 -2.26 -17.39
CA GLU A 102 16.73 -2.84 -17.48
C GLU A 102 17.76 -1.97 -16.75
N GLY A 103 18.63 -2.63 -15.98
CA GLY A 103 19.68 -1.98 -15.20
C GLY A 103 19.20 -1.28 -13.92
N ASP A 104 17.90 -1.34 -13.58
CA ASP A 104 17.44 -0.85 -12.29
C ASP A 104 17.97 -1.70 -11.14
N VAL A 105 18.12 -1.07 -9.97
CA VAL A 105 18.43 -1.77 -8.72
C VAL A 105 17.15 -1.90 -7.91
N VAL A 106 16.79 -3.12 -7.54
CA VAL A 106 15.55 -3.44 -6.83
C VAL A 106 15.83 -4.16 -5.51
N LEU A 107 15.25 -3.66 -4.42
CA LEU A 107 15.11 -4.40 -3.17
C LEU A 107 13.83 -5.24 -3.22
N GLU A 108 13.96 -6.56 -3.08
CA GLU A 108 12.86 -7.49 -2.89
C GLU A 108 12.83 -7.98 -1.43
N ILE A 109 11.66 -7.96 -0.79
CA ILE A 109 11.48 -8.42 0.59
C ILE A 109 10.64 -9.69 0.57
N GLY A 110 11.20 -10.79 1.10
CA GLY A 110 10.53 -12.08 1.15
C GLY A 110 10.33 -12.72 -0.23
N PRO A 111 11.42 -13.02 -0.97
CA PRO A 111 11.33 -13.64 -2.30
C PRO A 111 10.63 -15.02 -2.27
N GLY A 112 10.66 -15.73 -1.13
CA GLY A 112 9.97 -17.01 -0.97
C GLY A 112 10.43 -18.06 -1.98
N THR A 113 9.58 -18.38 -2.96
CA THR A 113 9.89 -19.33 -4.05
C THR A 113 10.64 -18.68 -5.22
N GLY A 114 10.79 -17.35 -5.20
CA GLY A 114 11.43 -16.56 -6.24
C GLY A 114 10.54 -16.29 -7.46
N SER A 115 9.22 -16.33 -7.30
CA SER A 115 8.29 -16.05 -8.41
C SER A 115 8.33 -14.59 -8.84
N LEU A 116 8.43 -13.65 -7.90
CA LEU A 116 8.62 -12.23 -8.19
C LEU A 116 10.07 -11.95 -8.60
N THR A 117 11.05 -12.54 -7.89
CA THR A 117 12.47 -12.49 -8.28
C THR A 117 12.68 -12.83 -9.76
N ASN A 118 12.04 -13.88 -10.28
CA ASN A 118 12.12 -14.26 -11.69
C ASN A 118 11.67 -13.13 -12.63
N VAL A 119 10.56 -12.47 -12.32
CA VAL A 119 10.04 -11.35 -13.11
C VAL A 119 11.02 -10.18 -13.08
N LEU A 120 11.52 -9.80 -11.90
CA LEU A 120 12.48 -8.70 -11.75
C LEU A 120 13.78 -8.95 -12.53
N LEU A 121 14.32 -10.16 -12.45
CA LEU A 121 15.54 -10.54 -13.17
C LEU A 121 15.32 -10.59 -14.69
N ASN A 122 14.14 -11.07 -15.15
CA ASN A 122 13.78 -11.08 -16.57
C ASN A 122 13.59 -9.67 -17.14
N SER A 123 13.21 -8.69 -16.32
CA SER A 123 13.23 -7.27 -16.70
C SER A 123 14.64 -6.69 -16.80
N GLY A 124 15.68 -7.47 -16.47
CA GLY A 124 17.08 -7.04 -16.54
C GLY A 124 17.59 -6.30 -15.31
N ALA A 125 16.80 -6.24 -14.23
CA ALA A 125 17.15 -5.56 -12.99
C ALA A 125 18.21 -6.32 -12.17
N PHE A 126 18.94 -5.59 -11.35
CA PHE A 126 19.79 -6.11 -10.28
C PHE A 126 18.99 -6.18 -8.99
N VAL A 127 18.87 -7.37 -8.41
CA VAL A 127 17.97 -7.62 -7.27
C VAL A 127 18.79 -7.90 -6.01
N LEU A 128 18.53 -7.12 -4.97
CA LEU A 128 18.90 -7.45 -3.60
C LEU A 128 17.66 -8.03 -2.92
N ALA A 129 17.66 -9.32 -2.61
CA ALA A 129 16.56 -9.97 -1.93
C ALA A 129 16.88 -10.16 -0.43
N VAL A 130 15.93 -9.86 0.46
CA VAL A 130 16.04 -10.12 1.90
C VAL A 130 15.03 -11.18 2.29
N GLU A 131 15.51 -12.35 2.73
CA GLU A 131 14.70 -13.50 3.10
C GLU A 131 15.01 -13.98 4.53
N LYS A 132 13.98 -14.06 5.37
CA LYS A 132 14.12 -14.48 6.76
C LYS A 132 14.22 -16.00 6.89
N ASP A 133 13.57 -16.75 6.02
CA ASP A 133 13.63 -18.20 5.99
C ASP A 133 14.90 -18.66 5.26
N LYS A 134 15.90 -19.13 6.03
CA LYS A 134 17.17 -19.65 5.52
C LYS A 134 17.02 -20.67 4.38
N HIS A 135 15.95 -21.45 4.40
CA HIS A 135 15.71 -22.43 3.35
C HIS A 135 15.19 -21.82 2.06
N MET A 136 14.31 -20.82 2.15
CA MET A 136 13.84 -20.08 0.97
C MET A 136 14.98 -19.26 0.38
N ALA A 137 15.81 -18.63 1.24
CA ALA A 137 16.99 -17.91 0.81
C ALA A 137 17.94 -18.80 -0.01
N ALA A 138 18.24 -20.01 0.49
CA ALA A 138 19.07 -20.97 -0.23
C ALA A 138 18.44 -21.42 -1.56
N LEU A 139 17.14 -21.69 -1.58
CA LEU A 139 16.41 -22.11 -2.79
C LEU A 139 16.48 -21.03 -3.88
N VAL A 140 16.16 -19.79 -3.53
CA VAL A 140 16.17 -18.67 -4.48
C VAL A 140 17.58 -18.41 -4.99
N ASN A 141 18.58 -18.47 -4.10
CA ASN A 141 19.97 -18.30 -4.48
C ASN A 141 20.47 -19.41 -5.42
N GLU A 142 20.11 -20.68 -5.18
CA GLU A 142 20.45 -21.81 -6.06
C GLU A 142 19.78 -21.64 -7.44
N ARG A 143 18.48 -21.33 -7.46
CA ARG A 143 17.67 -21.21 -8.68
C ARG A 143 18.19 -20.15 -9.64
N PHE A 144 18.68 -19.02 -9.14
CA PHE A 144 19.15 -17.90 -9.97
C PHE A 144 20.66 -17.68 -9.90
N SER A 145 21.42 -18.67 -9.44
CA SER A 145 22.88 -18.61 -9.27
C SER A 145 23.65 -18.24 -10.54
N SER A 146 23.12 -18.60 -11.72
CA SER A 146 23.74 -18.32 -13.02
C SER A 146 23.52 -16.88 -13.52
N THR A 147 22.65 -16.09 -12.90
CA THR A 147 22.24 -14.79 -13.43
C THR A 147 23.27 -13.68 -13.20
N GLY A 148 24.06 -13.77 -12.12
CA GLY A 148 24.99 -12.72 -11.69
C GLY A 148 24.32 -11.40 -11.25
N LYS A 149 22.98 -11.31 -11.32
CA LYS A 149 22.19 -10.10 -11.01
C LYS A 149 21.43 -10.18 -9.69
N LEU A 150 21.53 -11.29 -8.97
CA LEU A 150 20.85 -11.52 -7.70
C LEU A 150 21.84 -11.61 -6.53
N LYS A 151 21.55 -10.90 -5.43
CA LYS A 151 22.16 -11.12 -4.12
C LYS A 151 21.07 -11.41 -3.09
N VAL A 152 21.18 -12.53 -2.37
CA VAL A 152 20.21 -12.91 -1.33
C VAL A 152 20.83 -12.74 0.05
N LEU A 153 20.18 -11.94 0.91
CA LEU A 153 20.52 -11.77 2.33
C LEU A 153 19.58 -12.62 3.17
N THR A 154 20.15 -13.41 4.07
CA THR A 154 19.37 -14.26 4.98
C THR A 154 19.14 -13.56 6.32
N GLU A 155 18.24 -12.57 6.32
CA GLU A 155 18.01 -11.66 7.45
C GLU A 155 16.53 -11.35 7.67
N ASP A 156 16.20 -10.83 8.85
CA ASP A 156 14.89 -10.24 9.12
C ASP A 156 14.90 -8.78 8.65
N ILE A 157 14.07 -8.44 7.67
CA ILE A 157 14.02 -7.09 7.10
C ILE A 157 13.79 -6.01 8.16
N VAL A 158 13.00 -6.29 9.20
CA VAL A 158 12.68 -5.32 10.27
C VAL A 158 13.91 -5.01 11.14
N LYS A 159 14.94 -5.86 11.09
CA LYS A 159 16.21 -5.71 11.82
C LYS A 159 17.39 -5.45 10.88
N CYS A 160 17.15 -5.39 9.58
CA CYS A 160 18.19 -5.30 8.57
C CYS A 160 18.70 -3.87 8.43
N HIS A 161 20.02 -3.72 8.25
CA HIS A 161 20.63 -2.42 7.97
C HIS A 161 20.53 -2.10 6.48
N VAL A 162 19.29 -1.89 5.99
CA VAL A 162 18.97 -1.75 4.55
C VAL A 162 19.90 -0.77 3.83
N ARG A 163 20.15 0.41 4.40
CA ARG A 163 21.05 1.43 3.84
C ARG A 163 22.47 0.89 3.56
N SER A 164 23.05 0.16 4.51
CA SER A 164 24.39 -0.40 4.38
C SER A 164 24.43 -1.45 3.26
N HIS A 165 23.45 -2.34 3.24
CA HIS A 165 23.38 -3.38 2.22
C HIS A 165 23.12 -2.82 0.82
N MET A 166 22.26 -1.83 0.69
CA MET A 166 22.00 -1.16 -0.59
C MET A 166 23.26 -0.47 -1.11
N SER A 167 23.95 0.32 -0.28
CA SER A 167 25.20 0.97 -0.68
C SER A 167 26.26 -0.03 -1.13
N SER A 168 26.45 -1.12 -0.37
CA SER A 168 27.38 -2.20 -0.74
C SER A 168 26.98 -2.91 -2.03
N PHE A 169 25.68 -3.15 -2.24
CA PHE A 169 25.19 -3.83 -3.43
C PHE A 169 25.31 -2.97 -4.68
N VAL A 170 24.87 -1.71 -4.62
CA VAL A 170 25.02 -0.74 -5.73
C VAL A 170 26.49 -0.58 -6.11
N GLY A 171 27.38 -0.40 -5.13
CA GLY A 171 28.83 -0.28 -5.39
C GLY A 171 29.48 -1.53 -5.98
N SER A 172 28.82 -2.70 -5.96
CA SER A 172 29.31 -3.92 -6.60
C SER A 172 28.91 -4.05 -8.07
N ILE A 173 27.95 -3.25 -8.53
CA ILE A 173 27.45 -3.30 -9.90
C ILE A 173 28.31 -2.36 -10.76
N LYS A 174 29.01 -2.91 -11.76
CA LYS A 174 29.92 -2.15 -12.63
C LYS A 174 29.21 -1.35 -13.74
N GLU A 175 27.95 -1.71 -14.01
CA GLU A 175 27.17 -1.25 -15.16
C GLU A 175 26.22 -0.10 -14.80
N THR A 176 26.12 0.27 -13.53
CA THR A 176 25.26 1.37 -13.07
C THR A 176 26.10 2.60 -12.78
N ASP A 177 25.66 3.74 -13.27
CA ASP A 177 26.17 5.03 -12.81
C ASP A 177 25.69 5.27 -11.36
N PRO A 178 26.60 5.27 -10.37
CA PRO A 178 26.24 5.33 -8.95
C PRO A 178 25.51 6.62 -8.56
N GLU A 179 25.65 7.69 -9.36
CA GLU A 179 25.09 9.00 -9.02
C GLU A 179 23.68 9.25 -9.57
N THR A 180 23.13 8.38 -10.42
CA THR A 180 21.94 8.75 -11.22
C THR A 180 20.70 7.86 -11.07
N ARG A 181 20.74 6.75 -10.31
CA ARG A 181 19.55 5.89 -10.11
C ARG A 181 19.29 5.56 -8.64
N ASN A 182 18.27 6.21 -8.08
CA ASN A 182 17.61 5.74 -6.85
C ASN A 182 17.05 4.34 -7.10
N ALA A 183 17.29 3.42 -6.16
CA ALA A 183 16.76 2.07 -6.22
C ALA A 183 15.22 2.06 -6.11
N LYS A 184 14.61 0.91 -6.33
CA LYS A 184 13.18 0.68 -6.15
C LYS A 184 12.96 -0.44 -5.15
N VAL A 185 11.79 -0.49 -4.52
CA VAL A 185 11.36 -1.64 -3.72
C VAL A 185 10.16 -2.28 -4.40
N VAL A 186 10.20 -3.59 -4.61
CA VAL A 186 9.07 -4.36 -5.14
C VAL A 186 8.93 -5.62 -4.31
N ALA A 187 7.83 -5.78 -3.57
CA ALA A 187 7.70 -6.90 -2.65
C ALA A 187 6.26 -7.39 -2.41
N ASN A 188 6.12 -8.70 -2.30
CA ASN A 188 4.95 -9.37 -1.71
C ASN A 188 5.27 -9.75 -0.26
N ILE A 189 5.04 -8.82 0.66
CA ILE A 189 5.48 -8.97 2.04
C ILE A 189 4.48 -9.77 2.89
N PRO A 190 4.95 -10.50 3.92
CA PRO A 190 4.07 -11.08 4.92
C PRO A 190 3.21 -10.00 5.59
N PHE A 191 1.90 -10.25 5.68
CA PHE A 191 0.93 -9.23 6.12
C PHE A 191 1.16 -8.70 7.54
N ASN A 192 1.75 -9.53 8.42
CA ASN A 192 2.01 -9.18 9.81
C ASN A 192 3.14 -8.18 10.04
N ILE A 193 3.96 -7.88 9.01
CA ILE A 193 5.08 -6.94 9.12
C ILE A 193 4.86 -5.65 8.32
N SER A 194 3.69 -5.47 7.70
CA SER A 194 3.42 -4.37 6.76
C SER A 194 3.76 -3.00 7.33
N THR A 195 3.28 -2.69 8.53
CA THR A 195 3.52 -1.40 9.20
C THR A 195 5.00 -1.16 9.48
N ASP A 196 5.73 -2.20 9.91
CA ASP A 196 7.16 -2.07 10.25
C ASP A 196 8.00 -1.87 8.99
N VAL A 197 7.68 -2.58 7.91
CA VAL A 197 8.32 -2.40 6.59
C VAL A 197 8.08 -0.99 6.06
N ILE A 198 6.85 -0.48 6.13
CA ILE A 198 6.52 0.89 5.71
C ILE A 198 7.31 1.92 6.54
N LYS A 199 7.32 1.77 7.87
CA LYS A 199 8.07 2.68 8.75
C LYS A 199 9.58 2.65 8.53
N LEU A 200 10.12 1.49 8.13
CA LEU A 200 11.52 1.32 7.78
C LEU A 200 11.87 2.01 6.46
N LEU A 201 11.07 1.79 5.41
CA LEU A 201 11.43 2.14 4.04
C LEU A 201 11.09 3.58 3.64
N LEU A 202 9.92 4.10 4.01
CA LEU A 202 9.47 5.40 3.50
C LEU A 202 10.42 6.56 3.85
N PRO A 203 11.10 6.61 5.01
CA PRO A 203 12.08 7.66 5.30
C PRO A 203 13.35 7.62 4.43
N MET A 204 13.54 6.60 3.60
CA MET A 204 14.74 6.38 2.78
C MET A 204 14.58 6.91 1.35
N GLY A 205 13.91 8.06 1.15
CA GLY A 205 13.73 8.69 -0.16
C GLY A 205 15.02 9.13 -0.86
N ASP A 206 16.14 9.16 -0.12
CA ASP A 206 17.49 9.35 -0.67
C ASP A 206 18.12 8.07 -1.25
N ILE A 207 17.52 6.90 -0.98
CA ILE A 207 17.93 5.60 -1.53
C ILE A 207 16.92 5.10 -2.55
N PHE A 208 15.63 5.18 -2.22
CA PHE A 208 14.55 4.63 -3.02
C PHE A 208 13.71 5.73 -3.66
N SER A 209 13.37 5.56 -4.93
CA SER A 209 12.43 6.46 -5.64
C SER A 209 10.98 6.01 -5.50
N GLU A 210 10.76 4.69 -5.49
CA GLU A 210 9.45 4.08 -5.52
C GLU A 210 9.43 2.82 -4.63
N VAL A 211 8.37 2.66 -3.85
CA VAL A 211 8.12 1.47 -3.04
C VAL A 211 6.77 0.89 -3.44
N VAL A 212 6.79 -0.28 -4.08
CA VAL A 212 5.58 -1.02 -4.47
C VAL A 212 5.44 -2.27 -3.63
N LEU A 213 4.34 -2.35 -2.88
CA LEU A 213 4.07 -3.43 -1.95
C LEU A 213 2.72 -4.07 -2.27
N LEU A 214 2.67 -5.39 -2.16
CA LEU A 214 1.41 -6.13 -2.04
C LEU A 214 1.06 -6.28 -0.56
N LEU A 215 -0.06 -5.69 -0.15
CA LEU A 215 -0.56 -5.66 1.23
C LEU A 215 -1.95 -6.29 1.33
N GLN A 216 -2.45 -6.51 2.54
CA GLN A 216 -3.89 -6.77 2.74
C GLN A 216 -4.71 -5.59 2.22
N GLU A 217 -5.84 -5.86 1.57
CA GLU A 217 -6.67 -4.83 0.95
C GLU A 217 -7.13 -3.76 1.97
N GLU A 218 -7.60 -4.17 3.15
CA GLU A 218 -7.99 -3.23 4.21
C GLU A 218 -6.83 -2.34 4.65
N THR A 219 -5.62 -2.91 4.74
CA THR A 219 -4.42 -2.14 5.09
C THR A 219 -4.06 -1.15 3.98
N ALA A 220 -4.12 -1.58 2.72
CA ALA A 220 -3.90 -0.72 1.55
C ALA A 220 -4.88 0.45 1.51
N MET A 221 -6.19 0.18 1.59
CA MET A 221 -7.23 1.21 1.62
C MET A 221 -7.02 2.18 2.78
N ARG A 222 -6.72 1.66 3.97
CA ARG A 222 -6.46 2.50 5.13
C ARG A 222 -5.26 3.42 4.93
N LEU A 223 -4.20 2.99 4.25
CA LEU A 223 -2.99 3.79 4.06
C LEU A 223 -3.17 4.87 2.99
N VAL A 224 -3.84 4.53 1.90
CA VAL A 224 -3.95 5.37 0.70
C VAL A 224 -5.23 6.22 0.69
N GLU A 225 -6.38 5.63 1.02
CA GLU A 225 -7.70 6.20 0.76
C GLU A 225 -8.37 6.76 2.03
N SER A 226 -7.66 6.79 3.16
CA SER A 226 -8.23 7.31 4.41
C SER A 226 -8.60 8.78 4.24
N SER A 227 -9.90 9.06 4.33
CA SER A 227 -10.40 10.43 4.38
C SER A 227 -10.26 11.01 5.79
N LEU A 228 -10.18 12.33 5.90
CA LEU A 228 -10.27 12.99 7.20
C LEU A 228 -11.62 12.68 7.85
N ARG A 229 -11.63 12.73 9.18
CA ARG A 229 -12.82 12.53 10.03
C ARG A 229 -13.40 11.12 9.96
N THR A 230 -12.64 10.14 9.47
CA THR A 230 -13.06 8.73 9.50
C THR A 230 -12.34 7.94 10.59
N PRO A 231 -12.96 6.85 11.10
CA PRO A 231 -12.31 5.97 12.06
C PRO A 231 -11.06 5.28 11.52
N GLU A 232 -10.73 5.36 10.24
CA GLU A 232 -9.57 4.72 9.62
C GLU A 232 -8.32 5.62 9.65
N TYR A 233 -8.51 6.96 9.76
CA TYR A 233 -7.41 7.92 9.80
C TYR A 233 -6.60 7.81 11.12
N ARG A 234 -5.28 7.67 11.00
CA ARG A 234 -4.36 7.29 12.07
C ARG A 234 -3.01 8.00 11.91
N PRO A 235 -2.12 7.95 12.92
CA PRO A 235 -0.76 8.47 12.81
C PRO A 235 0.02 7.94 11.60
N ILE A 236 -0.25 6.70 11.17
CA ILE A 236 0.42 6.11 10.00
C ILE A 236 0.07 6.85 8.70
N ASN A 237 -1.11 7.45 8.58
CA ASN A 237 -1.49 8.24 7.40
C ASN A 237 -0.67 9.52 7.31
N VAL A 238 -0.48 10.21 8.43
CA VAL A 238 0.40 11.38 8.50
C VAL A 238 1.83 10.97 8.17
N PHE A 239 2.30 9.83 8.70
CA PHE A 239 3.63 9.29 8.40
C PHE A 239 3.84 8.97 6.92
N VAL A 240 2.89 8.27 6.29
CA VAL A 240 2.97 7.92 4.86
C VAL A 240 2.99 9.17 3.99
N ASN A 241 2.06 10.11 4.23
CA ASN A 241 1.97 11.35 3.45
C ASN A 241 3.17 12.29 3.69
N PHE A 242 3.82 12.21 4.85
CA PHE A 242 5.02 12.99 5.13
C PHE A 242 6.18 12.58 4.20
N TYR A 243 6.36 11.28 3.98
CA TYR A 243 7.51 10.74 3.25
C TYR A 243 7.23 10.37 1.80
N SER A 244 5.97 10.27 1.39
CA SER A 244 5.60 9.73 0.09
C SER A 244 4.26 10.26 -0.42
N ASP A 245 4.01 10.00 -1.70
CA ASP A 245 2.69 10.13 -2.32
C ASP A 245 2.14 8.71 -2.56
N PRO A 246 1.22 8.21 -1.70
CA PRO A 246 0.67 6.86 -1.79
C PRO A 246 -0.39 6.74 -2.89
N GLU A 247 -0.43 5.60 -3.57
CA GLU A 247 -1.43 5.30 -4.60
C GLU A 247 -1.90 3.84 -4.54
N TYR A 248 -3.21 3.63 -4.66
CA TYR A 248 -3.82 2.30 -4.74
C TYR A 248 -3.85 1.91 -6.21
N LYS A 249 -3.13 0.84 -6.57
CA LYS A 249 -3.00 0.43 -7.97
C LYS A 249 -4.13 -0.49 -8.39
N PHE A 250 -4.26 -1.64 -7.73
CA PHE A 250 -5.31 -2.61 -8.03
C PHE A 250 -5.48 -3.66 -6.92
N LYS A 251 -6.67 -4.25 -6.87
CA LYS A 251 -7.03 -5.37 -5.99
C LYS A 251 -6.47 -6.68 -6.52
N VAL A 252 -6.01 -7.54 -5.61
CA VAL A 252 -5.56 -8.91 -5.89
C VAL A 252 -6.41 -9.91 -5.10
N PRO A 253 -7.24 -10.74 -5.78
CA PRO A 253 -8.05 -11.75 -5.10
C PRO A 253 -7.18 -12.78 -4.37
N ARG A 254 -7.58 -13.15 -3.15
CA ARG A 254 -6.90 -14.14 -2.31
C ARG A 254 -6.71 -15.52 -2.94
N THR A 255 -7.50 -15.85 -3.96
CA THR A 255 -7.40 -17.10 -4.73
C THR A 255 -6.10 -17.21 -5.54
N ASN A 256 -5.36 -16.11 -5.70
CA ASN A 256 -4.05 -16.11 -6.34
C ASN A 256 -2.91 -16.52 -5.39
N PHE A 257 -3.19 -17.02 -4.19
CA PHE A 257 -2.14 -17.38 -3.22
C PHE A 257 -2.27 -18.81 -2.71
N PHE A 258 -1.11 -19.40 -2.37
CA PHE A 258 -1.03 -20.66 -1.64
C PHE A 258 -0.07 -20.58 -0.43
N PRO A 259 -0.51 -20.94 0.78
CA PRO A 259 -1.89 -21.20 1.16
C PRO A 259 -2.76 -19.97 0.93
N GLN A 260 -4.05 -20.16 0.69
CA GLN A 260 -4.96 -19.03 0.50
C GLN A 260 -5.11 -18.25 1.83
N PRO A 261 -4.90 -16.91 1.83
CA PRO A 261 -5.15 -16.08 3.00
C PRO A 261 -6.66 -15.92 3.26
N ASN A 262 -6.98 -15.37 4.44
CA ASN A 262 -8.37 -15.13 4.84
C ASN A 262 -8.98 -13.88 4.20
N VAL A 263 -8.14 -12.97 3.70
CA VAL A 263 -8.53 -11.67 3.15
C VAL A 263 -7.90 -11.49 1.77
N ASP A 264 -8.52 -10.63 0.96
CA ASP A 264 -7.93 -10.17 -0.29
C ASP A 264 -6.73 -9.26 -0.05
N ALA A 265 -5.94 -9.10 -1.10
CA ALA A 265 -4.78 -8.23 -1.12
C ALA A 265 -4.98 -7.06 -2.09
N ALA A 266 -4.05 -6.11 -2.07
CA ALA A 266 -3.98 -5.01 -3.00
C ALA A 266 -2.53 -4.59 -3.23
N VAL A 267 -2.26 -4.11 -4.43
CA VAL A 267 -1.00 -3.48 -4.79
C VAL A 267 -1.10 -1.98 -4.51
N VAL A 268 -0.15 -1.47 -3.76
CA VAL A 268 0.01 -0.04 -3.48
C VAL A 268 1.40 0.41 -3.88
N SER A 269 1.51 1.64 -4.35
CA SER A 269 2.79 2.31 -4.58
C SER A 269 2.95 3.48 -3.65
N PHE A 270 4.20 3.82 -3.34
CA PHE A 270 4.59 4.97 -2.55
C PHE A 270 5.74 5.63 -3.29
N LYS A 271 5.44 6.70 -4.02
CA LYS A 271 6.46 7.53 -4.63
C LYS A 271 7.14 8.31 -3.52
N LEU A 272 8.42 8.03 -3.26
CA LEU A 272 9.12 8.65 -2.14
C LEU A 272 9.53 10.09 -2.48
N LYS A 273 9.40 10.96 -1.49
CA LYS A 273 9.89 12.34 -1.54
C LYS A 273 11.39 12.34 -1.27
N LEU A 274 12.14 13.20 -1.95
CA LEU A 274 13.52 13.45 -1.56
C LEU A 274 13.56 14.15 -0.20
N PRO A 275 14.65 14.02 0.58
CA PRO A 275 14.76 14.70 1.88
C PRO A 275 14.53 16.22 1.83
N SER A 276 14.89 16.87 0.72
CA SER A 276 14.65 18.30 0.48
C SER A 276 13.17 18.67 0.30
N GLU A 277 12.32 17.69 -0.01
CA GLU A 277 10.89 17.86 -0.26
C GLU A 277 10.04 17.51 0.98
N TYR A 278 10.65 17.02 2.05
CA TYR A 278 9.94 16.72 3.28
C TYR A 278 9.29 17.99 3.88
N PRO A 279 8.11 17.87 4.51
CA PRO A 279 7.50 18.99 5.21
C PRO A 279 8.45 19.59 6.26
N GLN A 280 8.54 20.92 6.28
CA GLN A 280 9.48 21.65 7.11
C GLN A 280 9.03 21.64 8.58
N VAL A 281 9.70 20.83 9.39
CA VAL A 281 9.51 20.73 10.84
C VAL A 281 10.86 20.84 11.52
N SER A 282 10.92 21.46 12.70
CA SER A 282 12.19 21.64 13.44
C SER A 282 12.89 20.31 13.73
N CYS A 283 12.12 19.25 14.01
CA CYS A 283 12.63 17.89 14.15
C CYS A 283 11.55 16.86 13.78
N SER A 284 11.85 15.95 12.85
CA SER A 284 10.89 14.90 12.47
C SER A 284 10.55 13.98 13.64
N LYS A 285 11.49 13.75 14.57
CA LYS A 285 11.25 12.92 15.77
C LYS A 285 10.25 13.57 16.72
N SER A 286 10.37 14.87 16.99
CA SER A 286 9.40 15.61 17.82
C SER A 286 8.04 15.69 17.14
N PHE A 287 8.03 15.93 15.81
CA PHE A 287 6.82 15.95 15.01
C PHE A 287 6.04 14.64 15.12
N PHE A 288 6.66 13.49 14.84
CA PHE A 288 5.97 12.21 14.95
C PHE A 288 5.62 11.84 16.39
N SER A 289 6.41 12.29 17.38
CA SER A 289 6.03 12.15 18.79
C SER A 289 4.73 12.90 19.09
N MET A 290 4.61 14.15 18.63
CA MET A 290 3.40 14.96 18.77
C MET A 290 2.20 14.32 18.06
N VAL A 291 2.38 13.86 16.82
CA VAL A 291 1.32 13.18 16.07
C VAL A 291 0.87 11.92 16.80
N ASN A 292 1.78 11.06 17.28
CA ASN A 292 1.40 9.88 18.05
C ASN A 292 0.64 10.24 19.33
N SER A 293 1.13 11.25 20.06
CA SER A 293 0.46 11.79 21.24
C SER A 293 -0.95 12.29 20.97
N ALA A 294 -1.18 12.93 19.81
CA ALA A 294 -2.50 13.43 19.42
C ALA A 294 -3.55 12.30 19.38
N PHE A 295 -3.18 11.15 18.80
CA PHE A 295 -4.08 10.00 18.58
C PHE A 295 -4.11 8.98 19.74
N ASN A 296 -3.42 9.23 20.84
CA ASN A 296 -3.26 8.24 21.93
C ASN A 296 -4.60 7.89 22.60
N GLU A 297 -5.50 8.87 22.76
CA GLU A 297 -6.82 8.69 23.34
C GLU A 297 -7.93 8.92 22.30
N LYS A 298 -8.82 7.95 22.14
CA LYS A 298 -9.92 8.03 21.18
C LYS A 298 -10.88 9.18 21.53
N ARG A 299 -11.24 9.99 20.52
CA ARG A 299 -12.24 11.07 20.59
C ARG A 299 -11.83 12.27 21.48
N LYS A 300 -10.58 12.34 21.92
CA LYS A 300 -10.08 13.45 22.75
C LYS A 300 -9.72 14.66 21.87
N MET A 301 -9.99 15.86 22.37
CA MET A 301 -9.59 17.12 21.70
C MET A 301 -8.07 17.30 21.77
N LEU A 302 -7.47 17.92 20.74
CA LEU A 302 -6.02 18.10 20.64
C LEU A 302 -5.42 18.82 21.86
N ARG A 303 -6.06 19.88 22.33
CA ARG A 303 -5.69 20.61 23.55
C ARG A 303 -5.55 19.74 24.81
N LYS A 304 -6.26 18.61 24.87
CA LYS A 304 -6.19 17.65 25.98
C LYS A 304 -5.23 16.50 25.70
N SER A 305 -5.02 16.14 24.43
CA SER A 305 -4.05 15.10 24.04
C SER A 305 -2.61 15.63 24.12
N LEU A 306 -2.40 16.90 23.80
CA LEU A 306 -1.07 17.52 23.68
C LEU A 306 -0.66 18.37 24.90
N GLN A 307 -1.43 18.33 26.00
CA GLN A 307 -1.18 19.13 27.20
C GLN A 307 0.18 18.87 27.90
N HIS A 308 0.84 17.76 27.55
CA HIS A 308 2.19 17.44 28.05
C HIS A 308 3.31 18.08 27.21
N ILE A 309 2.97 18.63 26.04
CA ILE A 309 3.90 19.32 25.13
C ILE A 309 3.82 20.83 25.34
N SER A 310 2.60 21.37 25.44
CA SER A 310 2.35 22.81 25.60
C SER A 310 1.06 23.03 26.39
N ALA A 311 0.87 24.24 26.93
CA ALA A 311 -0.32 24.56 27.71
C ALA A 311 -1.59 24.49 26.84
N SER A 312 -2.71 24.05 27.43
CA SER A 312 -3.99 23.93 26.70
C SER A 312 -4.40 25.21 25.98
N LEU A 313 -4.14 26.38 26.58
CA LEU A 313 -4.46 27.68 25.98
C LEU A 313 -3.58 27.98 24.76
N GLU A 314 -2.26 27.76 24.85
CA GLU A 314 -1.33 27.91 23.73
C GLU A 314 -1.72 27.01 22.55
N ILE A 315 -2.16 25.77 22.83
CA ILE A 315 -2.64 24.85 21.78
C ILE A 315 -3.93 25.36 21.13
N GLU A 316 -4.89 25.87 21.92
CA GLU A 316 -6.14 26.44 21.40
C GLU A 316 -5.88 27.68 20.53
N GLU A 317 -4.97 28.56 20.95
CA GLU A 317 -4.53 29.73 20.19
C GLU A 317 -3.83 29.31 18.89
N ALA A 318 -2.91 28.34 18.95
CA ALA A 318 -2.22 27.82 17.78
C ALA A 318 -3.21 27.22 16.76
N LEU A 319 -4.17 26.40 17.20
CA LEU A 319 -5.23 25.85 16.34
C LEU A 319 -6.04 26.95 15.66
N THR A 320 -6.45 27.96 16.43
CA THR A 320 -7.24 29.08 15.90
C THR A 320 -6.43 29.89 14.87
N SER A 321 -5.13 30.10 15.11
CA SER A 321 -4.25 30.83 14.19
C SER A 321 -4.07 30.16 12.82
N ILE A 322 -4.21 28.83 12.75
CA ILE A 322 -4.14 28.06 11.51
C ILE A 322 -5.52 27.77 10.91
N GLY A 323 -6.58 28.40 11.43
CA GLY A 323 -7.94 28.31 10.90
C GLY A 323 -8.75 27.10 11.38
N LEU A 324 -8.31 26.42 12.44
CA LEU A 324 -9.01 25.29 13.05
C LEU A 324 -9.77 25.70 14.32
N LEU A 325 -10.66 24.82 14.78
CA LEU A 325 -11.39 25.06 16.02
C LEU A 325 -10.52 24.69 17.23
N ALA A 326 -10.64 25.44 18.33
CA ALA A 326 -10.02 25.08 19.62
C ALA A 326 -10.44 23.68 20.14
N THR A 327 -11.58 23.19 19.66
CA THR A 327 -12.15 21.87 19.97
C THR A 327 -11.74 20.78 18.98
N SER A 328 -10.89 21.08 18.00
CA SER A 328 -10.50 20.14 16.95
C SER A 328 -9.86 18.87 17.49
N ARG A 329 -10.12 17.78 16.76
CA ARG A 329 -9.61 16.44 17.07
C ARG A 329 -8.56 15.99 16.04
N PRO A 330 -7.66 15.06 16.41
CA PRO A 330 -6.58 14.63 15.51
C PRO A 330 -7.04 14.17 14.13
N GLU A 331 -8.17 13.46 14.05
CA GLU A 331 -8.74 12.97 12.79
C GLU A 331 -9.26 14.08 11.85
N GLU A 332 -9.36 15.31 12.33
CA GLU A 332 -9.81 16.47 11.54
C GLU A 332 -8.65 17.19 10.84
N LEU A 333 -7.39 16.89 11.20
CA LEU A 333 -6.21 17.60 10.73
C LEU A 333 -5.57 16.93 9.50
N THR A 334 -5.25 17.75 8.49
CA THR A 334 -4.35 17.37 7.39
C THR A 334 -2.91 17.27 7.87
N LEU A 335 -2.03 16.71 7.04
CA LEU A 335 -0.58 16.75 7.27
C LEU A 335 -0.07 18.19 7.45
N ASP A 336 -0.52 19.12 6.60
CA ASP A 336 -0.12 20.53 6.65
C ASP A 336 -0.57 21.20 7.96
N ASP A 337 -1.79 20.89 8.43
CA ASP A 337 -2.28 21.37 9.72
C ASP A 337 -1.40 20.86 10.88
N PHE A 338 -1.01 19.58 10.86
CA PHE A 338 -0.09 19.03 11.86
C PHE A 338 1.27 19.71 11.83
N VAL A 339 1.81 20.00 10.65
CA VAL A 339 3.12 20.67 10.48
C VAL A 339 3.06 22.09 11.04
N LYS A 340 2.03 22.85 10.68
CA LYS A 340 1.82 24.21 11.20
C LYS A 340 1.62 24.21 12.71
N LEU A 341 0.76 23.31 13.22
CA LEU A 341 0.53 23.18 14.66
C LEU A 341 1.83 22.86 15.41
N HIS A 342 2.60 21.89 14.91
CA HIS A 342 3.90 21.52 15.50
C HIS A 342 4.82 22.74 15.59
N ASN A 343 5.00 23.48 14.50
CA ASN A 343 5.93 24.61 14.47
C ASN A 343 5.50 25.79 15.35
N LEU A 344 4.22 25.87 15.73
CA LEU A 344 3.72 26.88 16.67
C LEU A 344 3.88 26.48 18.14
N ILE A 345 3.77 25.19 18.47
CA ILE A 345 3.73 24.73 19.87
C ILE A 345 5.00 24.00 20.32
N ALA A 346 5.79 23.49 19.39
CA ALA A 346 7.07 22.87 19.70
C ALA A 346 8.09 23.99 19.95
N LYS A 347 8.30 24.32 21.23
CA LYS A 347 9.45 25.12 21.67
C LYS A 347 10.70 24.27 21.51
N GLU A 348 11.78 24.85 20.96
CA GLU A 348 13.06 24.16 20.71
C GLU A 348 13.61 23.42 21.93
#